data_AF-A0ABC8KMY8-F1
#
_entry.id   AF-A0ABC8KMY8-F1
#
_cell.length_a   1.000
_cell.length_b   1.000
_cell.length_c   1.000
_cell.angle_alpha   90.00
_cell.angle_beta   90.00
_cell.angle_gamma   90.00
#
_symmetry.space_group_name_H-M   'P 1'
#
loop_
_entity.id
_entity.type
_entity.pdbx_description
1 polymer ?
#
loop_
_entity_poly.entity_id
_entity_poly.type
_entity_poly.pdbx_seq_one_letter_code
_entity_poly.pdbx_strand_id
1 'polypeptide(L)'
;MDNYKAAPKYANAKTAVWWDMNSCPVPEGYNAGWVRPSIEGALKELGYYGPVTITAMGDLNEAHPHFLQRLSSTEIVVQHAITAWLDTLVFSDLMEFKRNNPPPATIMLISDRLEGELGFPLGWNKQIQSGYNLVLASLCGGSLSRLHHTANWRRKILLEAAADSVSQETTTTSYVLRKCSSSGDSSTLSSFVCRACKFTGLSVASFTSHLSTEEHKKTVSSPSSLSSLSASCMKYIMNDQAVPEYVNSKTAVWWDMDTCPLPHGYDARRVRPSIEGALKDLGYYGPVTINVMGNLENAHPHVLQGLSSTGILVQHTTRVTLYISHDLLKFKRNNPPPATIMFISDRVEPVLSLVLSLDQQRRYYNLVLARTFTPPSMSRLCHTSEWLWQTLLARSPETTSCVLRNSASSFRCGSYNFTGLSVTDFTRHFSSEKHKKQEPEDSDEGEDSDSDNDEESMAKASFNCDAS
;
A
#
# COMPACT_ATOMS: atom_id res chain seq x y z
N MET A 1 -16.35 4.00 18.82
CA MET A 1 -16.28 3.95 17.34
C MET A 1 -17.53 3.24 16.91
N ASP A 2 -18.38 3.91 16.16
CA ASP A 2 -19.74 3.45 15.89
C ASP A 2 -19.75 2.57 14.64
N ASN A 3 -20.42 1.43 14.73
CA ASN A 3 -20.68 0.58 13.57
C ASN A 3 -21.86 1.17 12.80
N TYR A 4 -21.64 1.57 11.55
CA TYR A 4 -22.70 2.07 10.70
C TYR A 4 -23.44 0.90 10.03
N LYS A 5 -24.77 1.00 9.96
CA LYS A 5 -25.57 0.08 9.15
C LYS A 5 -25.17 0.16 7.67
N ALA A 6 -25.30 -0.95 6.97
CA ALA A 6 -25.10 -1.08 5.55
C ALA A 6 -25.95 -0.04 4.81
N ALA A 7 -25.33 0.71 3.89
CA ALA A 7 -26.10 1.54 2.97
C ALA A 7 -26.96 0.63 2.07
N PRO A 8 -28.15 1.08 1.61
CA PRO A 8 -29.07 0.23 0.84
C PRO A 8 -28.45 -0.48 -0.37
N LYS A 9 -27.52 0.19 -1.07
CA LYS A 9 -26.80 -0.37 -2.22
C LYS A 9 -25.91 -1.59 -1.88
N TYR A 10 -25.54 -1.77 -0.61
CA TYR A 10 -24.70 -2.88 -0.14
C TYR A 10 -25.47 -3.99 0.56
N ALA A 11 -26.76 -3.79 0.86
CA ALA A 11 -27.53 -4.71 1.68
C ALA A 11 -27.55 -6.13 1.08
N ASN A 12 -27.83 -6.25 -0.22
CA ASN A 12 -27.87 -7.55 -0.91
C ASN A 12 -26.62 -7.82 -1.76
N ALA A 13 -25.60 -6.99 -1.61
CA ALA A 13 -24.35 -7.11 -2.36
C ALA A 13 -23.51 -8.28 -1.83
N LYS A 14 -22.73 -8.91 -2.72
CA LYS A 14 -21.83 -10.00 -2.32
C LYS A 14 -20.79 -9.49 -1.32
N THR A 15 -20.56 -10.27 -0.27
CA THR A 15 -19.54 -9.99 0.74
C THR A 15 -18.45 -11.05 0.68
N ALA A 16 -17.19 -10.62 0.50
CA ALA A 16 -16.04 -11.49 0.62
C ALA A 16 -15.26 -11.18 1.91
N VAL A 17 -15.00 -12.22 2.69
CA VAL A 17 -14.34 -12.16 3.99
C VAL A 17 -12.99 -12.85 3.87
N TRP A 18 -11.92 -12.12 4.19
CA TRP A 18 -10.58 -12.67 4.36
C TRP A 18 -10.20 -12.60 5.83
N TRP A 19 -9.93 -13.77 6.39
CA TRP A 19 -9.64 -13.93 7.80
C TRP A 19 -8.24 -14.47 8.02
N ASP A 20 -7.39 -13.66 8.65
CA ASP A 20 -6.05 -14.04 9.07
C ASP A 20 -6.13 -14.76 10.42
N MET A 21 -6.05 -16.10 10.39
CA MET A 21 -6.08 -16.95 11.58
C MET A 21 -4.82 -16.84 12.43
N ASN A 22 -3.69 -16.38 11.86
CA ASN A 22 -2.45 -16.24 12.62
C ASN A 22 -2.55 -15.05 13.59
N SER A 23 -3.06 -13.91 13.10
CA SER A 23 -3.28 -12.75 13.96
C SER A 23 -4.59 -12.83 14.73
N CYS A 24 -5.65 -13.37 14.13
CA CYS A 24 -6.96 -13.58 14.74
C CYS A 24 -7.31 -15.08 14.83
N PRO A 25 -6.71 -15.89 15.71
CA PRO A 25 -7.02 -17.33 15.83
C PRO A 25 -8.48 -17.62 16.22
N VAL A 26 -8.89 -18.88 16.42
CA VAL A 26 -10.15 -19.17 17.13
C VAL A 26 -9.86 -19.23 18.63
N PRO A 27 -10.69 -18.65 19.52
CA PRO A 27 -10.44 -18.77 20.96
C PRO A 27 -10.40 -20.23 21.41
N GLU A 28 -9.58 -20.52 22.42
CA GLU A 28 -9.53 -21.87 23.00
C GLU A 28 -10.93 -22.28 23.53
N GLY A 29 -11.32 -23.53 23.27
CA GLY A 29 -12.65 -24.05 23.62
C GLY A 29 -13.79 -23.59 22.70
N TYR A 30 -13.57 -22.62 21.81
CA TYR A 30 -14.58 -22.20 20.84
C TYR A 30 -14.63 -23.16 19.65
N ASN A 31 -15.83 -23.63 19.31
CA ASN A 31 -16.00 -24.58 18.22
C ASN A 31 -15.91 -23.87 16.86
N ALA A 32 -14.86 -24.19 16.10
CA ALA A 32 -14.56 -23.59 14.80
C ALA A 32 -15.71 -23.65 13.77
N GLY A 33 -16.64 -24.62 13.91
CA GLY A 33 -17.84 -24.68 13.07
C GLY A 33 -18.87 -23.56 13.33
N TRP A 34 -18.69 -22.75 14.37
CA TRP A 34 -19.52 -21.57 14.62
C TRP A 34 -18.95 -20.28 14.02
N VAL A 35 -17.74 -20.33 13.46
CA VAL A 35 -17.08 -19.12 12.94
C VAL A 35 -17.84 -18.51 11.77
N ARG A 36 -18.21 -19.29 10.73
CA ARG A 36 -19.04 -18.76 9.62
C ARG A 36 -20.38 -18.21 10.12
N PRO A 37 -21.20 -18.98 10.87
CA PRO A 37 -22.46 -18.47 11.40
C PRO A 37 -22.31 -17.16 12.18
N SER A 38 -21.22 -17.02 12.94
CA SER A 38 -20.94 -15.81 13.71
C SER A 38 -20.67 -14.59 12.84
N ILE A 39 -19.82 -14.76 11.82
CA ILE A 39 -19.49 -13.69 10.88
C ILE A 39 -20.74 -13.27 10.10
N GLU A 40 -21.54 -14.23 9.63
CA GLU A 40 -22.79 -13.95 8.91
C GLU A 40 -23.84 -13.28 9.79
N GLY A 41 -23.98 -13.71 11.05
CA GLY A 41 -24.87 -13.09 12.03
C GLY A 41 -24.53 -11.62 12.24
N ALA A 42 -23.25 -11.32 12.51
CA ALA A 42 -22.78 -9.96 12.68
C ALA A 42 -22.97 -9.07 11.43
N LEU A 43 -22.77 -9.64 10.24
CA LEU A 43 -23.05 -8.96 8.96
C LEU A 43 -24.55 -8.63 8.83
N LYS A 44 -25.44 -9.58 9.16
CA LYS A 44 -26.90 -9.40 9.12
C LYS A 44 -27.38 -8.33 10.09
N GLU A 45 -26.83 -8.27 11.30
CA GLU A 45 -27.16 -7.22 12.29
C GLU A 45 -26.86 -5.81 11.76
N LEU A 46 -25.81 -5.67 10.94
CA LEU A 46 -25.50 -4.42 10.26
C LEU A 46 -26.27 -4.22 8.95
N GLY A 47 -27.11 -5.16 8.52
CA GLY A 47 -27.93 -5.03 7.32
C GLY A 47 -27.26 -5.53 6.03
N TYR A 48 -26.20 -6.35 6.13
CA TYR A 48 -25.65 -7.09 5.00
C TYR A 48 -26.29 -8.48 4.93
N TYR A 49 -27.15 -8.69 3.94
CA TYR A 49 -27.93 -9.91 3.69
C TYR A 49 -27.51 -10.66 2.42
N GLY A 50 -26.59 -10.09 1.63
CA GLY A 50 -26.08 -10.72 0.42
C GLY A 50 -25.21 -11.97 0.68
N PRO A 51 -24.83 -12.71 -0.38
CA PRO A 51 -24.05 -13.93 -0.24
C PRO A 51 -22.65 -13.67 0.33
N VAL A 52 -22.23 -14.52 1.28
CA VAL A 52 -20.94 -14.40 1.98
C VAL A 52 -19.99 -15.52 1.59
N THR A 53 -18.79 -15.15 1.12
CA THR A 53 -17.66 -16.08 0.91
C THR A 53 -16.59 -15.80 1.94
N ILE A 54 -16.06 -16.85 2.59
CA ILE A 54 -15.07 -16.72 3.66
C ILE A 54 -13.82 -17.53 3.31
N THR A 55 -12.68 -16.86 3.30
CA THR A 55 -11.35 -17.47 3.14
C THR A 55 -10.56 -17.28 4.43
N ALA A 56 -10.27 -18.38 5.11
CA ALA A 56 -9.44 -18.42 6.30
C ALA A 56 -7.99 -18.72 5.89
N MET A 57 -7.06 -17.84 6.24
CA MET A 57 -5.65 -17.92 5.87
C MET A 57 -4.79 -18.03 7.12
N GLY A 58 -3.76 -18.86 7.06
CA GLY A 58 -2.80 -18.95 8.16
C GLY A 58 -1.69 -19.94 7.87
N ASP A 59 -0.74 -20.03 8.79
CA ASP A 59 0.25 -21.10 8.75
C ASP A 59 -0.44 -22.36 9.29
N LEU A 60 -0.55 -23.36 8.43
CA LEU A 60 -1.31 -24.58 8.68
C LEU A 60 -0.42 -25.82 8.81
N ASN A 61 0.89 -25.63 8.89
CA ASN A 61 1.84 -26.75 9.04
C ASN A 61 1.55 -27.58 10.31
N GLU A 62 1.13 -26.91 11.38
CA GLU A 62 0.84 -27.54 12.68
C GLU A 62 -0.65 -27.53 13.03
N ALA A 63 -1.53 -27.17 12.08
CA ALA A 63 -2.96 -27.07 12.36
C ALA A 63 -3.58 -28.46 12.57
N HIS A 64 -4.33 -28.61 13.67
CA HIS A 64 -4.94 -29.89 14.03
C HIS A 64 -6.00 -30.31 12.98
N PRO A 65 -6.01 -31.57 12.49
CA PRO A 65 -6.93 -32.02 11.44
C PRO A 65 -8.42 -31.80 11.77
N HIS A 66 -8.81 -32.05 13.02
CA HIS A 66 -10.19 -31.82 13.48
C HIS A 66 -10.59 -30.34 13.37
N PHE A 67 -9.67 -29.41 13.64
CA PHE A 67 -9.93 -27.97 13.50
C PHE A 67 -10.19 -27.59 12.03
N LEU A 68 -9.32 -28.06 11.13
CA LEU A 68 -9.45 -27.86 9.68
C LEU A 68 -10.76 -28.44 9.13
N GLN A 69 -11.14 -29.63 9.60
CA GLN A 69 -12.39 -30.28 9.21
C GLN A 69 -13.63 -29.50 9.65
N ARG A 70 -13.60 -28.95 10.88
CA ARG A 70 -14.71 -28.14 11.39
C ARG A 70 -14.87 -26.85 10.61
N LEU A 71 -13.79 -26.15 10.26
CA LEU A 71 -13.84 -24.98 9.39
C LEU A 71 -14.41 -25.32 8.01
N SER A 72 -13.84 -26.34 7.35
CA SER A 72 -14.22 -26.71 5.99
C SER A 72 -15.66 -27.23 5.89
N SER A 73 -16.20 -27.82 6.96
CA SER A 73 -17.61 -28.26 7.04
C SER A 73 -18.63 -27.13 6.93
N THR A 74 -18.17 -25.88 7.11
CA THR A 74 -18.98 -24.68 6.98
C THR A 74 -18.69 -23.90 5.70
N GLU A 75 -18.12 -24.54 4.68
CA GLU A 75 -17.79 -23.89 3.39
C GLU A 75 -16.83 -22.68 3.56
N ILE A 76 -16.00 -22.70 4.59
CA ILE A 76 -14.86 -21.79 4.70
C ILE A 76 -13.74 -22.38 3.84
N VAL A 77 -13.22 -21.58 2.90
CA VAL A 77 -12.03 -21.94 2.13
C VAL A 77 -10.83 -21.83 3.06
N VAL A 78 -10.07 -22.91 3.20
CA VAL A 78 -8.90 -22.96 4.10
C VAL A 78 -7.63 -22.83 3.27
N GLN A 79 -6.92 -21.73 3.44
CA GLN A 79 -5.75 -21.38 2.63
C GLN A 79 -4.48 -21.39 3.48
N HIS A 80 -3.54 -22.26 3.13
CA HIS A 80 -2.21 -22.24 3.72
C HIS A 80 -1.45 -21.01 3.20
N ALA A 81 -1.00 -20.18 4.14
CA ALA A 81 -0.27 -18.96 3.91
C ALA A 81 0.76 -18.79 5.02
N ILE A 82 2.05 -18.75 4.66
CA ILE A 82 3.08 -18.38 5.62
C ILE A 82 2.94 -16.89 5.93
N THR A 83 3.16 -16.52 7.18
CA THR A 83 2.92 -15.16 7.69
C THR A 83 3.58 -14.08 6.84
N ALA A 84 4.77 -14.32 6.31
CA ALA A 84 5.50 -13.40 5.43
C ALA A 84 4.87 -13.21 4.03
N TRP A 85 3.93 -14.07 3.64
CA TRP A 85 3.30 -14.08 2.30
C TRP A 85 1.84 -13.64 2.36
N LEU A 86 1.30 -13.45 3.57
CA LEU A 86 -0.12 -13.20 3.81
C LEU A 86 -0.61 -11.96 3.04
N ASP A 87 0.17 -10.88 3.01
CA ASP A 87 -0.25 -9.63 2.35
C ASP A 87 -0.32 -9.78 0.83
N THR A 88 0.66 -10.45 0.23
CA THR A 88 0.68 -10.76 -1.21
C THR A 88 -0.50 -11.64 -1.61
N LEU A 89 -0.86 -12.60 -0.74
CA LEU A 89 -1.98 -13.51 -0.98
C LEU A 89 -3.33 -12.79 -0.86
N VAL A 90 -3.53 -12.04 0.22
CA VAL A 90 -4.74 -11.21 0.39
C VAL A 90 -4.89 -10.23 -0.77
N PHE A 91 -3.78 -9.61 -1.20
CA PHE A 91 -3.79 -8.74 -2.38
C PHE A 91 -4.25 -9.48 -3.64
N SER A 92 -3.64 -10.62 -3.94
CA SER A 92 -3.95 -11.41 -5.14
C SER A 92 -5.41 -11.86 -5.15
N ASP A 93 -5.91 -12.38 -4.03
CA ASP A 93 -7.29 -12.84 -3.89
C ASP A 93 -8.28 -11.66 -4.00
N LEU A 94 -7.94 -10.51 -3.42
CA LEU A 94 -8.75 -9.30 -3.52
C LEU A 94 -8.89 -8.83 -4.96
N MET A 95 -7.80 -8.82 -5.73
CA MET A 95 -7.82 -8.42 -7.14
C MET A 95 -8.64 -9.39 -7.99
N GLU A 96 -8.50 -10.69 -7.76
CA GLU A 96 -9.29 -11.72 -8.42
C GLU A 96 -10.78 -11.58 -8.10
N PHE A 97 -11.13 -11.34 -6.83
CA PHE A 97 -12.49 -11.05 -6.41
C PHE A 97 -13.06 -9.84 -7.15
N LYS A 98 -12.34 -8.71 -7.18
CA LYS A 98 -12.80 -7.48 -7.84
C LYS A 98 -13.02 -7.66 -9.35
N ARG A 99 -12.19 -8.46 -10.02
CA ARG A 99 -12.34 -8.77 -11.44
C ARG A 99 -13.65 -9.49 -11.74
N ASN A 100 -14.07 -10.35 -10.82
CA ASN A 100 -15.24 -11.22 -11.00
C ASN A 100 -16.52 -10.65 -10.35
N ASN A 101 -16.40 -9.63 -9.51
CA ASN A 101 -17.51 -9.10 -8.72
C ASN A 101 -17.48 -7.56 -8.73
N PRO A 102 -17.96 -6.90 -9.81
CA PRO A 102 -18.00 -5.46 -9.89
C PRO A 102 -18.90 -4.87 -8.79
N PRO A 103 -18.67 -3.63 -8.35
CA PRO A 103 -19.44 -3.02 -7.29
C PRO A 103 -20.91 -2.78 -7.70
N PRO A 104 -21.87 -2.79 -6.75
CA PRO A 104 -21.65 -2.83 -5.30
C PRO A 104 -21.29 -4.23 -4.78
N ALA A 105 -20.26 -4.30 -3.95
CA ALA A 105 -19.80 -5.49 -3.24
C ALA A 105 -19.09 -5.08 -1.95
N THR A 106 -19.10 -5.93 -0.93
CA THR A 106 -18.48 -5.69 0.37
C THR A 106 -17.24 -6.56 0.53
N ILE A 107 -16.18 -5.97 1.07
CA ILE A 107 -14.95 -6.65 1.45
C ILE A 107 -14.83 -6.51 2.97
N MET A 108 -14.66 -7.64 3.65
CA MET A 108 -14.43 -7.70 5.08
C MET A 108 -13.06 -8.32 5.34
N LEU A 109 -12.25 -7.67 6.17
CA LEU A 109 -10.99 -8.21 6.63
C LEU A 109 -11.00 -8.42 8.13
N ILE A 110 -10.55 -9.60 8.57
CA ILE A 110 -10.39 -9.97 9.98
C ILE A 110 -8.90 -10.21 10.23
N SER A 111 -8.19 -9.22 10.78
CA SER A 111 -6.76 -9.29 11.06
C SER A 111 -6.34 -8.17 12.02
N ASP A 112 -5.30 -8.40 12.81
CA ASP A 112 -4.67 -7.34 13.62
C ASP A 112 -3.54 -6.62 12.87
N ARG A 113 -3.18 -7.11 11.67
CA ARG A 113 -2.09 -6.57 10.84
C ARG A 113 -2.55 -5.50 9.85
N LEU A 114 -3.77 -4.97 10.04
CA LEU A 114 -4.45 -4.06 9.10
C LEU A 114 -3.78 -2.68 8.95
N GLU A 115 -3.12 -2.16 9.99
CA GLU A 115 -2.44 -0.86 9.96
C GLU A 115 -0.99 -0.94 9.41
N GLY A 116 -0.47 -2.16 9.28
CA GLY A 116 0.87 -2.46 8.77
C GLY A 116 0.83 -2.99 7.34
N GLU A 117 1.11 -4.27 7.19
CA GLU A 117 1.39 -4.91 5.89
C GLU A 117 0.11 -5.10 5.04
N LEU A 118 -1.06 -5.29 5.66
CA LEU A 118 -2.37 -5.35 4.98
C LEU A 118 -2.98 -3.96 4.69
N GLY A 119 -2.36 -2.88 5.17
CA GLY A 119 -2.74 -1.52 4.79
C GLY A 119 -2.50 -1.26 3.31
N PHE A 120 -1.52 -1.95 2.71
CA PHE A 120 -1.13 -1.83 1.31
C PHE A 120 -2.20 -2.35 0.33
N PRO A 121 -2.74 -3.59 0.42
CA PRO A 121 -3.81 -4.06 -0.47
C PRO A 121 -5.12 -3.28 -0.39
N LEU A 122 -5.41 -2.74 0.79
CA LEU A 122 -6.57 -1.89 1.08
C LEU A 122 -6.37 -0.47 0.57
N GLY A 123 -5.16 0.08 0.67
CA GLY A 123 -4.78 1.38 0.13
C GLY A 123 -4.69 1.42 -1.39
N TRP A 124 -4.29 0.30 -2.01
CA TRP A 124 -4.23 0.12 -3.48
C TRP A 124 -5.61 0.20 -4.14
N ASN A 125 -6.63 -0.25 -3.41
CA ASN A 125 -7.97 -0.36 -3.92
C ASN A 125 -8.85 0.60 -3.15
N LYS A 126 -9.07 1.78 -3.72
CA LYS A 126 -10.20 2.71 -3.52
C LYS A 126 -11.54 1.96 -3.38
N GLN A 127 -11.78 1.21 -2.31
CA GLN A 127 -12.96 0.33 -2.21
C GLN A 127 -14.21 1.20 -2.19
N ILE A 128 -14.29 2.13 -1.23
CA ILE A 128 -15.42 3.06 -1.04
C ILE A 128 -15.67 3.93 -2.27
N GLN A 129 -14.59 4.35 -2.91
CA GLN A 129 -14.58 5.28 -4.04
C GLN A 129 -14.90 4.60 -5.38
N SER A 130 -14.45 3.35 -5.58
CA SER A 130 -14.85 2.50 -6.70
C SER A 130 -16.24 1.88 -6.48
N GLY A 131 -16.91 2.14 -5.36
CA GLY A 131 -18.26 1.66 -5.10
C GLY A 131 -18.32 0.33 -4.34
N TYR A 132 -17.21 -0.23 -3.86
CA TYR A 132 -17.17 -1.32 -2.89
C TYR A 132 -17.33 -0.80 -1.46
N ASN A 133 -17.75 -1.65 -0.53
CA ASN A 133 -17.82 -1.34 0.89
C ASN A 133 -16.70 -2.04 1.66
N LEU A 134 -16.08 -1.38 2.65
CA LEU A 134 -15.00 -1.96 3.46
C LEU A 134 -15.42 -2.09 4.92
N VAL A 135 -15.26 -3.30 5.45
CA VAL A 135 -15.50 -3.60 6.87
C VAL A 135 -14.28 -4.26 7.50
N LEU A 136 -13.92 -3.84 8.71
CA LEU A 136 -12.71 -4.31 9.40
C LEU A 136 -13.05 -4.96 10.74
N ALA A 137 -12.30 -5.99 11.11
CA ALA A 137 -12.34 -6.63 12.43
C ALA A 137 -10.92 -6.93 12.94
N SER A 138 -10.66 -6.63 14.22
CA SER A 138 -9.36 -6.77 14.90
C SER A 138 -9.55 -7.15 16.38
N LEU A 139 -8.55 -7.78 17.01
CA LEU A 139 -8.46 -8.03 18.46
C LEU A 139 -8.07 -6.75 19.21
N CYS A 140 -7.02 -6.05 18.74
CA CYS A 140 -6.59 -4.81 19.34
C CYS A 140 -7.36 -3.63 18.74
N GLY A 141 -8.11 -2.91 19.58
CA GLY A 141 -8.75 -1.65 19.22
C GLY A 141 -7.74 -0.52 19.06
N GLY A 142 -6.81 -0.68 18.11
CA GLY A 142 -5.83 0.32 17.72
C GLY A 142 -6.45 1.51 16.98
N SER A 143 -5.69 2.59 16.90
CA SER A 143 -6.08 3.85 16.27
C SER A 143 -6.20 3.71 14.76
N LEU A 144 -7.35 3.20 14.28
CA LEU A 144 -7.74 3.10 12.86
C LEU A 144 -7.88 4.49 12.20
N SER A 145 -6.81 5.25 12.19
CA SER A 145 -6.73 6.62 11.71
C SER A 145 -6.41 6.69 10.21
N ARG A 146 -6.05 5.55 9.58
CA ARG A 146 -5.54 5.48 8.21
C ARG A 146 -6.45 4.83 7.17
N LEU A 147 -7.59 4.21 7.52
CA LEU A 147 -8.49 3.59 6.53
C LEU A 147 -9.93 4.01 6.79
N HIS A 148 -10.61 4.55 5.78
CA HIS A 148 -12.04 4.81 5.86
C HIS A 148 -12.78 3.47 5.73
N HIS A 149 -13.59 3.13 6.73
CA HIS A 149 -14.35 1.88 6.81
C HIS A 149 -15.75 2.17 7.35
N THR A 150 -16.73 1.31 7.09
CA THR A 150 -18.11 1.52 7.55
C THR A 150 -18.40 0.88 8.90
N ALA A 151 -17.58 -0.07 9.35
CA ALA A 151 -17.68 -0.64 10.69
C ALA A 151 -16.33 -1.21 11.12
N ASN A 152 -16.08 -1.16 12.43
CA ASN A 152 -14.90 -1.71 13.07
C ASN A 152 -15.34 -2.62 14.21
N TRP A 153 -15.14 -3.92 14.05
CA TRP A 153 -15.49 -4.88 15.07
C TRP A 153 -14.30 -5.29 15.93
N ARG A 154 -14.55 -5.35 17.24
CA ARG A 154 -13.69 -6.11 18.15
C ARG A 154 -14.05 -7.57 18.05
N ARG A 155 -13.05 -8.44 17.88
CA ARG A 155 -13.25 -9.89 17.77
C ARG A 155 -14.10 -10.47 18.91
N LYS A 156 -13.90 -10.00 20.15
CA LYS A 156 -14.69 -10.44 21.30
C LYS A 156 -16.20 -10.22 21.08
N ILE A 157 -16.57 -9.07 20.50
CA ILE A 157 -17.95 -8.73 20.16
C ILE A 157 -18.48 -9.58 19.01
N LEU A 158 -17.66 -9.87 17.98
CA LEU A 158 -18.09 -10.73 16.85
C LEU A 158 -18.44 -12.15 17.28
N LEU A 159 -17.68 -12.72 18.22
CA LEU A 159 -17.88 -14.10 18.68
C LEU A 159 -18.90 -14.19 19.83
N GLU A 160 -19.08 -13.13 20.63
CA GLU A 160 -20.09 -13.05 21.69
C GLU A 160 -21.49 -12.67 21.17
N ALA A 161 -21.63 -11.67 20.28
CA ALA A 161 -22.92 -11.30 19.68
C ALA A 161 -23.52 -12.45 18.84
N ALA A 162 -22.65 -13.26 18.25
CA ALA A 162 -23.04 -14.49 17.56
C ALA A 162 -23.55 -15.59 18.51
N ALA A 163 -23.03 -15.66 19.74
CA ALA A 163 -23.53 -16.60 20.74
C ALA A 163 -24.92 -16.16 21.24
N ASP A 164 -25.16 -14.85 21.37
CA ASP A 164 -26.43 -14.31 21.85
C ASP A 164 -27.56 -14.37 20.80
N SER A 165 -27.26 -14.12 19.52
CA SER A 165 -28.23 -14.27 18.42
C SER A 165 -28.68 -15.72 18.22
N VAL A 166 -27.80 -16.70 18.47
CA VAL A 166 -28.14 -18.13 18.44
C VAL A 166 -28.92 -18.55 19.69
N SER A 167 -28.71 -17.88 20.82
CA SER A 167 -29.43 -18.15 22.07
C SER A 167 -30.90 -17.69 22.02
N GLN A 168 -31.25 -16.71 21.18
CA GLN A 168 -32.64 -16.25 21.04
C GLN A 168 -33.49 -17.10 20.06
N GLU A 169 -32.89 -17.87 19.16
CA GLU A 169 -33.60 -18.78 18.25
C GLU A 169 -33.82 -20.20 18.82
N THR A 170 -33.31 -20.51 20.02
CA THR A 170 -33.40 -21.87 20.60
C THR A 170 -34.61 -22.15 21.49
N THR A 171 -35.58 -21.22 21.59
CA THR A 171 -36.85 -21.53 22.28
C THR A 171 -37.92 -21.85 21.24
N THR A 172 -38.16 -23.15 21.03
CA THR A 172 -39.18 -23.74 20.15
C THR A 172 -38.74 -24.00 18.70
N THR A 173 -37.93 -25.04 18.48
CA THR A 173 -38.26 -26.20 17.62
C THR A 173 -37.06 -27.14 17.63
N SER A 174 -37.23 -28.33 18.21
CA SER A 174 -36.24 -29.41 18.20
C SER A 174 -35.99 -29.91 16.77
N TYR A 175 -34.98 -29.38 16.08
CA TYR A 175 -34.47 -30.01 14.87
C TYR A 175 -33.64 -31.23 15.27
N VAL A 176 -34.29 -32.38 15.14
CA VAL A 176 -33.71 -33.72 15.21
C VAL A 176 -32.44 -33.77 14.36
N LEU A 177 -31.33 -34.23 14.98
CA LEU A 177 -30.11 -34.64 14.28
C LEU A 177 -30.47 -35.61 13.15
N ARG A 178 -30.55 -35.11 11.90
CA ARG A 178 -30.74 -35.97 10.74
C ARG A 178 -29.39 -36.62 10.43
N LYS A 179 -29.28 -37.86 10.89
CA LYS A 179 -28.26 -38.84 10.52
C LYS A 179 -28.18 -38.89 8.98
N CYS A 180 -27.16 -38.30 8.37
CA CYS A 180 -26.93 -38.42 6.94
C CYS A 180 -26.30 -39.78 6.65
N SER A 181 -27.16 -40.77 6.39
CA SER A 181 -26.82 -41.93 5.58
C SER A 181 -26.72 -41.51 4.11
N SER A 182 -25.75 -42.10 3.41
CA SER A 182 -25.43 -41.96 1.98
C SER A 182 -26.62 -41.84 1.03
N SER A 183 -26.69 -40.76 0.24
CA SER A 183 -27.15 -40.78 -1.16
C SER A 183 -26.97 -39.41 -1.85
N GLY A 184 -26.28 -39.43 -3.00
CA GLY A 184 -26.55 -38.66 -4.23
C GLY A 184 -26.64 -37.13 -4.19
N ASP A 185 -25.61 -36.50 -4.77
CA ASP A 185 -25.68 -35.33 -5.67
C ASP A 185 -26.09 -33.96 -5.10
N SER A 186 -25.12 -33.30 -4.47
CA SER A 186 -24.74 -31.89 -4.75
C SER A 186 -23.38 -31.63 -4.10
N SER A 187 -22.31 -31.63 -4.88
CA SER A 187 -20.93 -31.51 -4.40
C SER A 187 -20.61 -30.07 -3.96
N THR A 188 -20.98 -29.70 -2.73
CA THR A 188 -20.44 -28.53 -2.04
C THR A 188 -19.01 -28.86 -1.59
N LEU A 189 -18.05 -28.72 -2.51
CA LEU A 189 -16.66 -29.11 -2.29
C LEU A 189 -15.99 -28.15 -1.28
N SER A 190 -15.71 -28.67 -0.09
CA SER A 190 -14.74 -28.08 0.82
C SER A 190 -13.39 -27.95 0.12
N SER A 191 -12.83 -26.73 0.04
CA SER A 191 -11.59 -26.47 -0.66
C SER A 191 -10.46 -26.07 0.31
N PHE A 192 -9.36 -26.80 0.21
CA PHE A 192 -8.08 -26.49 0.85
C PHE A 192 -7.11 -26.00 -0.21
N VAL A 193 -6.48 -24.85 0.00
CA VAL A 193 -5.64 -24.20 -1.02
C VAL A 193 -4.24 -23.96 -0.47
N CYS A 194 -3.22 -24.25 -1.27
CA CYS A 194 -1.85 -23.82 -1.01
C CYS A 194 -1.33 -23.11 -2.27
N ARG A 195 -1.36 -21.77 -2.25
CA ARG A 195 -0.93 -20.97 -3.42
C ARG A 195 0.56 -21.06 -3.69
N ALA A 196 1.38 -21.28 -2.65
CA ALA A 196 2.81 -21.53 -2.77
C ALA A 196 3.12 -22.64 -3.78
N CYS A 197 2.36 -23.73 -3.70
CA CYS A 197 2.54 -24.92 -4.51
C CYS A 197 1.48 -25.06 -5.62
N LYS A 198 0.61 -24.06 -5.80
CA LYS A 198 -0.57 -24.13 -6.70
C LYS A 198 -1.42 -25.38 -6.48
N PHE A 199 -1.55 -25.79 -5.23
CA PHE A 199 -2.28 -27.00 -4.83
C PHE A 199 -3.70 -26.67 -4.41
N THR A 200 -4.66 -27.50 -4.81
CA THR A 200 -6.03 -27.50 -4.30
C THR A 200 -6.41 -28.92 -3.88
N GLY A 201 -6.77 -29.10 -2.61
CA GLY A 201 -7.21 -30.36 -2.03
C GLY A 201 -8.69 -30.30 -1.66
N LEU A 202 -9.38 -31.43 -1.74
CA LEU A 202 -10.80 -31.55 -1.40
C LEU A 202 -11.03 -32.19 -0.03
N SER A 203 -9.97 -32.63 0.64
CA SER A 203 -10.03 -33.27 1.96
C SER A 203 -8.88 -32.82 2.85
N VAL A 204 -9.12 -32.85 4.17
CA VAL A 204 -8.08 -32.61 5.18
C VAL A 204 -6.89 -33.54 4.97
N ALA A 205 -7.14 -34.83 4.70
CA ALA A 205 -6.07 -35.81 4.47
C ALA A 205 -5.19 -35.47 3.26
N SER A 206 -5.79 -35.08 2.13
CA SER A 206 -5.02 -34.68 0.94
C SER A 206 -4.18 -33.43 1.21
N PHE A 207 -4.71 -32.50 2.00
CA PHE A 207 -4.05 -31.25 2.32
C PHE A 207 -2.93 -31.42 3.34
N THR A 208 -3.16 -32.15 4.42
CA THR A 208 -2.10 -32.44 5.42
C THR A 208 -0.98 -33.28 4.81
N SER A 209 -1.33 -34.22 3.91
CA SER A 209 -0.33 -34.98 3.14
C SER A 209 0.50 -34.07 2.25
N HIS A 210 -0.12 -33.08 1.59
CA HIS A 210 0.58 -32.08 0.78
C HIS A 210 1.56 -31.25 1.63
N LEU A 211 1.11 -30.69 2.75
CA LEU A 211 1.96 -29.87 3.64
C LEU A 211 3.15 -30.66 4.21
N SER A 212 2.99 -31.98 4.39
CA SER A 212 4.06 -32.86 4.87
C SER A 212 5.15 -33.17 3.84
N THR A 213 4.93 -32.86 2.55
CA THR A 213 5.90 -33.18 1.48
C THR A 213 7.18 -32.37 1.58
N GLU A 214 8.32 -32.98 1.21
CA GLU A 214 9.60 -32.26 1.17
C GLU A 214 9.62 -31.18 0.08
N GLU A 215 8.86 -31.37 -1.01
CA GLU A 215 8.65 -30.35 -2.04
C GLU A 215 7.97 -29.11 -1.46
N HIS A 216 6.92 -29.29 -0.63
CA HIS A 216 6.26 -28.17 0.04
C HIS A 216 7.27 -27.43 0.93
N LYS A 217 7.95 -28.13 1.85
CA LYS A 217 8.94 -27.55 2.76
C LYS A 217 10.04 -26.76 2.03
N LYS A 218 10.56 -27.29 0.92
CA LYS A 218 11.54 -26.58 0.08
C LYS A 218 10.95 -25.34 -0.58
N THR A 219 9.74 -25.44 -1.12
CA THR A 219 9.05 -24.32 -1.78
C THR A 219 8.84 -23.16 -0.82
N VAL A 220 8.42 -23.46 0.41
CA VAL A 220 8.14 -22.43 1.41
C VAL A 220 9.37 -21.86 2.10
N SER A 221 10.46 -22.62 2.18
CA SER A 221 11.72 -22.17 2.78
C SER A 221 12.58 -21.31 1.83
N SER A 222 12.25 -21.27 0.54
CA SER A 222 13.05 -20.54 -0.46
C SER A 222 12.64 -19.06 -0.59
N PRO A 223 13.60 -18.11 -0.51
CA PRO A 223 13.35 -16.69 -0.81
C PRO A 223 12.85 -16.45 -2.24
N SER A 224 13.18 -17.33 -3.18
CA SER A 224 12.78 -17.21 -4.59
C SER A 224 11.27 -17.40 -4.82
N SER A 225 10.60 -18.14 -3.93
CA SER A 225 9.14 -18.33 -4.03
C SER A 225 8.41 -17.03 -3.68
N LEU A 226 8.88 -16.33 -2.64
CA LEU A 226 8.41 -15.01 -2.21
C LEU A 226 8.57 -13.97 -3.32
N SER A 227 9.75 -13.95 -3.95
CA SER A 227 10.01 -13.04 -5.06
C SER A 227 9.19 -13.38 -6.31
N SER A 228 8.91 -14.67 -6.57
CA SER A 228 8.07 -15.07 -7.72
C SER A 228 6.59 -14.70 -7.54
N LEU A 229 6.03 -14.86 -6.34
CA LEU A 229 4.66 -14.46 -6.00
C LEU A 229 4.52 -12.93 -6.02
N SER A 230 5.50 -12.24 -5.44
CA SER A 230 5.61 -10.77 -5.50
C SER A 230 5.76 -10.28 -6.95
N ALA A 231 6.65 -10.87 -7.75
CA ALA A 231 6.87 -10.48 -9.14
C ALA A 231 5.67 -10.80 -10.05
N SER A 232 5.00 -11.93 -9.83
CA SER A 232 3.76 -12.25 -10.54
C SER A 232 2.67 -11.25 -10.18
N CYS A 233 2.50 -10.89 -8.89
CA CYS A 233 1.58 -9.83 -8.49
C CYS A 233 1.97 -8.47 -9.09
N MET A 234 3.24 -8.08 -9.02
CA MET A 234 3.77 -6.84 -9.63
C MET A 234 3.48 -6.75 -11.12
N LYS A 235 3.65 -7.86 -11.85
CA LYS A 235 3.40 -7.93 -13.30
C LYS A 235 1.91 -7.82 -13.66
N TYR A 236 1.01 -8.21 -12.75
CA TYR A 236 -0.43 -8.01 -12.90
C TYR A 236 -0.88 -6.57 -12.62
N ILE A 237 0.00 -5.69 -12.08
CA ILE A 237 -0.38 -4.41 -11.49
C ILE A 237 0.20 -3.20 -12.24
N MET A 238 1.39 -3.31 -12.84
CA MET A 238 2.14 -2.13 -13.28
C MET A 238 2.17 -2.02 -14.80
N ASN A 239 1.61 -0.91 -15.30
CA ASN A 239 1.42 -0.50 -16.70
C ASN A 239 0.01 -0.71 -17.28
N ASP A 240 -1.02 -0.47 -16.47
CA ASP A 240 -2.36 -0.27 -17.01
C ASP A 240 -2.44 1.06 -17.78
N GLN A 241 -3.23 1.07 -18.86
CA GLN A 241 -3.58 2.30 -19.54
C GLN A 241 -4.33 3.24 -18.60
N ALA A 242 -4.14 4.54 -18.78
CA ALA A 242 -4.82 5.60 -18.08
C ALA A 242 -6.33 5.39 -18.20
N VAL A 243 -7.00 5.27 -17.06
CA VAL A 243 -8.46 5.25 -17.03
C VAL A 243 -9.02 6.57 -17.57
N PRO A 244 -10.22 6.58 -18.17
CA PRO A 244 -10.76 7.73 -18.91
C PRO A 244 -10.71 9.07 -18.17
N GLU A 245 -10.85 9.05 -16.84
CA GLU A 245 -10.79 10.25 -15.99
C GLU A 245 -9.41 10.95 -15.97
N TYR A 246 -8.31 10.21 -16.15
CA TYR A 246 -6.95 10.78 -16.10
C TYR A 246 -6.34 11.06 -17.47
N VAL A 247 -6.93 10.56 -18.56
CA VAL A 247 -6.39 10.67 -19.93
C VAL A 247 -5.97 12.10 -20.28
N ASN A 248 -6.84 13.08 -20.02
CA ASN A 248 -6.57 14.50 -20.28
C ASN A 248 -6.27 15.30 -19.00
N SER A 249 -6.12 14.63 -17.86
CA SER A 249 -5.84 15.29 -16.59
C SER A 249 -4.43 15.88 -16.55
N LYS A 250 -4.23 16.92 -15.73
CA LYS A 250 -2.90 17.49 -15.55
C LYS A 250 -1.98 16.53 -14.82
N THR A 251 -0.76 16.39 -15.31
CA THR A 251 0.30 15.62 -14.66
C THR A 251 1.37 16.55 -14.09
N ALA A 252 1.65 16.45 -12.81
CA ALA A 252 2.76 17.14 -12.17
C ALA A 252 3.85 16.16 -11.76
N VAL A 253 5.08 16.44 -12.19
CA VAL A 253 6.26 15.60 -11.98
C VAL A 253 7.20 16.28 -10.98
N TRP A 254 7.48 15.59 -9.88
CA TRP A 254 8.54 15.96 -8.94
C TRP A 254 9.70 14.99 -9.10
N TRP A 255 10.80 15.50 -9.63
CA TRP A 255 12.02 14.75 -9.86
C TRP A 255 13.10 15.14 -8.86
N ASP A 256 13.48 14.20 -8.02
CA ASP A 256 14.60 14.28 -7.08
C ASP A 256 15.89 13.84 -7.79
N MET A 257 16.70 14.81 -8.21
CA MET A 257 17.95 14.58 -8.93
C MET A 257 19.04 14.00 -8.03
N ASP A 258 18.94 14.16 -6.70
CA ASP A 258 19.92 13.63 -5.75
C ASP A 258 19.86 12.10 -5.69
N THR A 259 18.66 11.53 -5.86
CA THR A 259 18.47 10.06 -5.86
C THR A 259 18.27 9.47 -7.24
N CYS A 260 17.74 10.23 -8.20
CA CYS A 260 17.61 9.81 -9.59
C CYS A 260 18.44 10.73 -10.52
N PRO A 261 19.78 10.69 -10.45
CA PRO A 261 20.63 11.57 -11.25
C PRO A 261 20.58 11.23 -12.74
N LEU A 262 21.02 12.16 -13.59
CA LEU A 262 21.20 11.86 -15.01
C LEU A 262 22.43 10.95 -15.22
N PRO A 263 22.33 9.94 -16.10
CA PRO A 263 23.49 9.16 -16.51
C PRO A 263 24.57 10.06 -17.12
N HIS A 264 25.84 9.68 -16.92
CA HIS A 264 26.96 10.41 -17.50
C HIS A 264 26.83 10.50 -19.03
N GLY A 265 27.03 11.70 -19.59
CA GLY A 265 26.92 11.96 -21.03
C GLY A 265 25.49 12.00 -21.57
N TYR A 266 24.45 11.86 -20.73
CA TYR A 266 23.06 11.97 -21.19
C TYR A 266 22.69 13.41 -21.55
N ASP A 267 22.06 13.62 -22.71
CA ASP A 267 21.57 14.94 -23.11
C ASP A 267 20.33 15.32 -22.28
N ALA A 268 20.51 16.25 -21.36
CA ALA A 268 19.46 16.78 -20.49
C ALA A 268 18.20 17.26 -21.24
N ARG A 269 18.33 17.68 -22.51
CA ARG A 269 17.17 18.09 -23.33
C ARG A 269 16.24 16.93 -23.67
N ARG A 270 16.70 15.69 -23.54
CA ARG A 270 15.88 14.48 -23.81
C ARG A 270 15.00 14.08 -22.63
N VAL A 271 15.24 14.61 -21.44
CA VAL A 271 14.51 14.21 -20.22
C VAL A 271 13.00 14.44 -20.35
N ARG A 272 12.58 15.66 -20.70
CA ARG A 272 11.14 15.96 -20.88
C ARG A 272 10.50 15.09 -21.96
N PRO A 273 11.04 15.00 -23.20
CA PRO A 273 10.50 14.11 -24.22
C PRO A 273 10.38 12.65 -23.75
N SER A 274 11.36 12.13 -23.02
CA SER A 274 11.32 10.76 -22.50
C SER A 274 10.20 10.55 -21.46
N ILE A 275 10.03 11.49 -20.53
CA ILE A 275 8.95 11.46 -19.52
C ILE A 275 7.58 11.58 -20.20
N GLU A 276 7.41 12.57 -21.08
CA GLU A 276 6.13 12.78 -21.79
C GLU A 276 5.79 11.60 -22.70
N GLY A 277 6.78 11.00 -23.36
CA GLY A 277 6.59 9.79 -24.17
C GLY A 277 6.15 8.59 -23.33
N ALA A 278 6.80 8.35 -22.18
CA ALA A 278 6.43 7.26 -21.28
C ALA A 278 5.00 7.42 -20.74
N LEU A 279 4.59 8.65 -20.41
CA LEU A 279 3.22 8.96 -20.00
C LEU A 279 2.20 8.74 -21.13
N LYS A 280 2.54 9.14 -22.37
CA LYS A 280 1.68 8.97 -23.55
C LYS A 280 1.45 7.51 -23.93
N ASP A 281 2.47 6.65 -23.80
CA ASP A 281 2.34 5.21 -24.03
C ASP A 281 1.26 4.58 -23.13
N LEU A 282 1.11 5.13 -21.93
CA LEU A 282 0.10 4.74 -20.98
C LEU A 282 -1.21 5.53 -21.12
N GLY A 283 -1.38 6.36 -22.16
CA GLY A 283 -2.63 7.09 -22.39
C GLY A 283 -2.80 8.38 -21.59
N TYR A 284 -1.75 8.88 -20.92
CA TYR A 284 -1.77 10.20 -20.30
C TYR A 284 -1.38 11.27 -21.32
N TYR A 285 -2.38 11.95 -21.90
CA TYR A 285 -2.21 12.99 -22.93
C TYR A 285 -2.39 14.42 -22.41
N GLY A 286 -2.74 14.59 -21.14
CA GLY A 286 -2.90 15.90 -20.53
C GLY A 286 -1.59 16.69 -20.35
N PRO A 287 -1.67 17.95 -19.88
CA PRO A 287 -0.51 18.82 -19.75
C PRO A 287 0.45 18.35 -18.65
N VAL A 288 1.76 18.31 -18.95
CA VAL A 288 2.82 17.85 -18.04
C VAL A 288 3.69 19.00 -17.53
N THR A 289 3.64 19.25 -16.22
CA THR A 289 4.56 20.17 -15.53
C THR A 289 5.65 19.39 -14.83
N ILE A 290 6.92 19.73 -15.07
CA ILE A 290 8.08 18.99 -14.54
C ILE A 290 8.94 19.93 -13.70
N ASN A 291 9.16 19.54 -12.45
CA ASN A 291 10.04 20.20 -11.51
C ASN A 291 11.20 19.26 -11.16
N VAL A 292 12.43 19.70 -11.35
CA VAL A 292 13.63 19.00 -10.87
C VAL A 292 14.15 19.68 -9.62
N MET A 293 14.48 18.89 -8.60
CA MET A 293 14.93 19.34 -7.28
C MET A 293 16.16 18.56 -6.85
N GLY A 294 17.08 19.20 -6.14
CA GLY A 294 18.25 18.56 -5.55
C GLY A 294 19.29 19.57 -5.09
N ASN A 295 20.41 19.08 -4.58
CA ASN A 295 21.61 19.88 -4.42
C ASN A 295 22.27 20.09 -5.80
N LEU A 296 22.04 21.28 -6.36
CA LEU A 296 22.50 21.65 -7.70
C LEU A 296 23.80 22.48 -7.72
N GLU A 297 24.51 22.64 -6.61
CA GLU A 297 25.73 23.47 -6.57
C GLU A 297 26.82 22.95 -7.51
N ASN A 298 26.98 21.63 -7.54
CA ASN A 298 27.98 20.95 -8.37
C ASN A 298 27.43 20.50 -9.73
N ALA A 299 26.19 20.87 -10.06
CA ALA A 299 25.59 20.49 -11.33
C ALA A 299 26.21 21.30 -12.48
N HIS A 300 26.64 20.60 -13.53
CA HIS A 300 27.29 21.25 -14.67
C HIS A 300 26.33 22.24 -15.37
N PRO A 301 26.75 23.49 -15.70
CA PRO A 301 25.87 24.51 -16.26
C PRO A 301 25.13 24.08 -17.54
N HIS A 302 25.79 23.31 -18.42
CA HIS A 302 25.17 22.76 -19.62
C HIS A 302 23.99 21.81 -19.32
N VAL A 303 24.05 21.05 -18.21
CA VAL A 303 22.95 20.18 -17.78
C VAL A 303 21.77 21.05 -17.33
N LEU A 304 22.01 22.03 -16.46
CA LEU A 304 20.97 22.95 -15.97
C LEU A 304 20.32 23.73 -17.12
N GLN A 305 21.13 24.16 -18.09
CA GLN A 305 20.65 24.83 -19.31
C GLN A 305 19.82 23.89 -20.18
N GLY A 306 20.28 22.65 -20.38
CA GLY A 306 19.57 21.64 -21.14
C GLY A 306 18.19 21.35 -20.54
N LEU A 307 18.11 21.19 -19.22
CA LEU A 307 16.83 21.00 -18.52
C LEU A 307 15.90 22.21 -18.70
N SER A 308 16.37 23.41 -18.37
CA SER A 308 15.54 24.62 -18.41
C SER A 308 15.07 24.98 -19.83
N SER A 309 15.89 24.71 -20.86
CA SER A 309 15.56 24.97 -22.27
C SER A 309 14.37 24.16 -22.77
N THR A 310 14.03 23.06 -22.10
CA THR A 310 12.83 22.27 -22.38
C THR A 310 11.64 22.70 -21.53
N GLY A 311 11.78 23.74 -20.70
CA GLY A 311 10.76 24.21 -19.77
C GLY A 311 10.62 23.35 -18.53
N ILE A 312 11.64 22.58 -18.14
CA ILE A 312 11.69 21.97 -16.80
C ILE A 312 12.05 23.07 -15.79
N LEU A 313 11.28 23.18 -14.71
CA LEU A 313 11.61 24.10 -13.61
C LEU A 313 12.77 23.52 -12.81
N VAL A 314 13.89 24.24 -12.77
CA VAL A 314 15.11 23.81 -12.08
C VAL A 314 15.16 24.44 -10.69
N GLN A 315 15.20 23.59 -9.66
CA GLN A 315 15.12 24.05 -8.28
C GLN A 315 16.25 23.48 -7.41
N HIS A 316 17.10 24.38 -6.91
CA HIS A 316 18.09 24.03 -5.91
C HIS A 316 17.44 23.98 -4.51
N THR A 317 17.67 22.88 -3.80
CA THR A 317 17.29 22.69 -2.39
C THR A 317 18.06 21.52 -1.79
N THR A 318 18.66 21.70 -0.62
CA THR A 318 19.29 20.61 0.16
C THR A 318 18.25 19.78 0.94
N ARG A 319 17.01 20.24 1.04
CA ARG A 319 15.90 19.58 1.77
C ARG A 319 14.75 19.17 0.85
N VAL A 320 15.05 18.38 -0.18
CA VAL A 320 14.12 17.97 -1.25
C VAL A 320 12.75 17.50 -0.71
N THR A 321 12.73 16.63 0.29
CA THR A 321 11.48 16.07 0.85
C THR A 321 10.54 17.13 1.43
N LEU A 322 11.06 18.07 2.22
CA LEU A 322 10.25 19.13 2.81
C LEU A 322 9.67 20.04 1.74
N TYR A 323 10.47 20.32 0.71
CA TYR A 323 10.03 21.10 -0.42
C TYR A 323 8.89 20.40 -1.18
N ILE A 324 9.05 19.12 -1.51
CA ILE A 324 8.01 18.31 -2.14
C ILE A 324 6.72 18.35 -1.31
N SER A 325 6.81 18.17 0.01
CA SER A 325 5.64 18.15 0.89
C SER A 325 4.85 19.47 0.84
N HIS A 326 5.55 20.61 0.89
CA HIS A 326 4.94 21.93 0.80
C HIS A 326 4.37 22.23 -0.60
N ASP A 327 5.14 21.94 -1.65
CA ASP A 327 4.72 22.20 -3.03
C ASP A 327 3.54 21.32 -3.44
N LEU A 328 3.51 20.07 -2.97
CA LEU A 328 2.38 19.16 -3.13
C LEU A 328 1.10 19.73 -2.50
N LEU A 329 1.17 20.28 -1.27
CA LEU A 329 0.01 20.94 -0.64
C LEU A 329 -0.52 22.10 -1.49
N LYS A 330 0.37 22.91 -2.06
CA LYS A 330 0.01 24.03 -2.94
C LYS A 330 -0.57 23.54 -4.26
N PHE A 331 0.04 22.54 -4.89
CA PHE A 331 -0.46 21.93 -6.11
C PHE A 331 -1.88 21.41 -5.90
N LYS A 332 -2.12 20.66 -4.82
CA LYS A 332 -3.42 20.09 -4.50
C LYS A 332 -4.52 21.14 -4.32
N ARG A 333 -4.18 22.29 -3.74
CA ARG A 333 -5.15 23.39 -3.59
C ARG A 333 -5.61 23.95 -4.94
N ASN A 334 -4.71 23.97 -5.91
CA ASN A 334 -4.95 24.61 -7.20
C ASN A 334 -5.38 23.63 -8.30
N ASN A 335 -5.23 22.32 -8.09
CA ASN A 335 -5.50 21.29 -9.08
C ASN A 335 -6.27 20.14 -8.40
N PRO A 336 -7.57 20.33 -8.06
CA PRO A 336 -8.37 19.26 -7.50
C PRO A 336 -8.49 18.09 -8.51
N PRO A 337 -8.72 16.85 -8.05
CA PRO A 337 -8.80 15.72 -8.97
C PRO A 337 -9.98 15.81 -9.97
N PRO A 338 -9.84 15.20 -11.17
CA PRO A 338 -8.77 14.27 -11.58
C PRO A 338 -7.45 14.97 -11.93
N ALA A 339 -6.35 14.46 -11.36
CA ALA A 339 -4.99 14.89 -11.65
C ALA A 339 -3.99 13.76 -11.36
N THR A 340 -2.90 13.72 -12.11
CA THR A 340 -1.83 12.73 -11.94
C THR A 340 -0.61 13.38 -11.30
N ILE A 341 -0.01 12.67 -10.34
CA ILE A 341 1.22 13.03 -9.66
C ILE A 341 2.26 12.00 -10.04
N MET A 342 3.41 12.45 -10.52
CA MET A 342 4.55 11.60 -10.82
C MET A 342 5.71 11.92 -9.87
N PHE A 343 6.28 10.91 -9.24
CA PHE A 343 7.54 11.05 -8.51
C PHE A 343 8.65 10.28 -9.20
N ILE A 344 9.78 10.94 -9.38
CA ILE A 344 11.04 10.33 -9.84
C ILE A 344 12.01 10.47 -8.68
N SER A 345 12.05 9.49 -7.79
CA SER A 345 12.85 9.54 -6.55
C SER A 345 12.89 8.17 -5.89
N ASP A 346 14.03 7.84 -5.29
CA ASP A 346 14.17 6.64 -4.47
C ASP A 346 13.71 6.87 -3.01
N ARG A 347 13.33 8.11 -2.65
CA ARG A 347 12.88 8.50 -1.30
C ARG A 347 11.36 8.53 -1.12
N VAL A 348 10.60 8.17 -2.16
CA VAL A 348 9.13 8.19 -2.14
C VAL A 348 8.59 7.33 -1.01
N GLU A 349 9.10 6.12 -0.86
CA GLU A 349 8.63 5.13 0.10
C GLU A 349 9.00 5.48 1.55
N PRO A 350 10.28 5.74 1.89
CA PRO A 350 10.66 6.02 3.28
C PRO A 350 10.11 7.33 3.84
N VAL A 351 9.83 8.33 2.99
CA VAL A 351 9.55 9.69 3.49
C VAL A 351 8.22 10.28 3.02
N LEU A 352 7.81 10.04 1.77
CA LEU A 352 6.60 10.66 1.21
C LEU A 352 5.36 9.77 1.34
N SER A 353 5.54 8.48 1.67
CA SER A 353 4.46 7.49 1.69
C SER A 353 3.30 7.87 2.61
N LEU A 354 3.60 8.44 3.79
CA LEU A 354 2.57 8.86 4.75
C LEU A 354 1.68 9.99 4.21
N VAL A 355 2.29 11.02 3.59
CA VAL A 355 1.55 12.17 3.08
C VAL A 355 0.73 11.77 1.85
N LEU A 356 1.35 11.01 0.95
CA LEU A 356 0.72 10.58 -0.30
C LEU A 356 -0.40 9.56 -0.08
N SER A 357 -0.25 8.63 0.86
CA SER A 357 -1.32 7.68 1.20
C SER A 357 -2.58 8.37 1.72
N LEU A 358 -2.44 9.37 2.61
CA LEU A 358 -3.58 10.17 3.10
C LEU A 358 -4.25 10.96 1.97
N ASP A 359 -3.47 11.50 1.03
CA ASP A 359 -3.99 12.26 -0.10
C ASP A 359 -4.76 11.38 -1.09
N GLN A 360 -4.26 10.18 -1.36
CA GLN A 360 -4.91 9.18 -2.20
C GLN A 360 -6.27 8.77 -1.64
N GLN A 361 -6.37 8.61 -0.32
CA GLN A 361 -7.60 8.24 0.37
C GLN A 361 -8.68 9.32 0.33
N ARG A 362 -8.29 10.61 0.34
CA ARG A 362 -9.24 11.71 0.49
C ARG A 362 -9.68 12.35 -0.82
N ARG A 363 -8.81 12.38 -1.85
CA ARG A 363 -8.99 13.31 -2.97
C ARG A 363 -9.01 12.69 -4.36
N TYR A 364 -8.56 11.45 -4.59
CA TYR A 364 -8.47 10.79 -5.91
C TYR A 364 -7.32 11.24 -6.83
N TYR A 365 -6.13 11.57 -6.32
CA TYR A 365 -4.98 11.76 -7.23
C TYR A 365 -4.49 10.41 -7.78
N ASN A 366 -4.18 10.36 -9.07
CA ASN A 366 -3.44 9.25 -9.67
C ASN A 366 -1.95 9.40 -9.36
N LEU A 367 -1.25 8.28 -9.13
CA LEU A 367 0.18 8.28 -8.84
C LEU A 367 0.91 7.39 -9.84
N VAL A 368 2.03 7.87 -10.36
CA VAL A 368 2.96 7.08 -11.19
C VAL A 368 4.39 7.35 -10.70
N LEU A 369 5.26 6.36 -10.77
CA LEU A 369 6.57 6.42 -10.11
C LEU A 369 7.71 6.10 -11.07
N ALA A 370 8.89 6.64 -10.81
CA ALA A 370 10.13 6.15 -11.39
C ALA A 370 11.24 6.11 -10.34
N ARG A 371 12.04 5.03 -10.36
CA ARG A 371 13.08 4.73 -9.36
C ARG A 371 14.32 4.16 -10.01
N THR A 372 15.47 4.22 -9.36
CA THR A 372 16.70 3.63 -9.90
C THR A 372 16.78 2.11 -9.70
N PHE A 373 15.95 1.56 -8.80
CA PHE A 373 15.89 0.14 -8.50
C PHE A 373 14.45 -0.36 -8.40
N THR A 374 14.28 -1.67 -8.60
CA THR A 374 13.01 -2.35 -8.29
C THR A 374 13.00 -2.66 -6.79
N PRO A 375 12.03 -2.15 -6.01
CA PRO A 375 12.01 -2.39 -4.58
C PRO A 375 11.86 -3.88 -4.25
N PRO A 376 12.48 -4.36 -3.16
CA PRO A 376 12.42 -5.78 -2.77
C PRO A 376 11.03 -6.21 -2.30
N SER A 377 10.19 -5.24 -1.92
CA SER A 377 8.81 -5.41 -1.50
C SER A 377 7.90 -4.43 -2.24
N MET A 378 6.60 -4.70 -2.22
CA MET A 378 5.62 -3.82 -2.82
C MET A 378 5.62 -2.43 -2.15
N SER A 379 5.57 -1.37 -2.96
CA SER A 379 5.48 0.03 -2.48
C SER A 379 4.21 0.23 -1.65
N ARG A 380 4.26 0.90 -0.50
CA ARG A 380 3.05 1.18 0.31
C ARG A 380 2.12 2.22 -0.34
N LEU A 381 2.53 2.79 -1.47
CA LEU A 381 1.74 3.75 -2.24
C LEU A 381 1.03 3.09 -3.42
N CYS A 382 -0.25 3.43 -3.59
CA CYS A 382 -1.02 3.04 -4.76
C CYS A 382 -0.50 3.77 -6.00
N HIS A 383 0.02 3.10 -7.02
CA HIS A 383 0.44 3.78 -8.25
C HIS A 383 0.16 2.92 -9.47
N THR A 384 -0.35 3.53 -10.55
CA THR A 384 -0.80 2.77 -11.72
C THR A 384 0.36 2.24 -12.57
N SER A 385 1.54 2.82 -12.40
CA SER A 385 2.66 2.61 -13.32
C SER A 385 3.98 2.96 -12.64
N GLU A 386 4.99 2.15 -12.90
CA GLU A 386 6.35 2.37 -12.41
C GLU A 386 7.37 2.14 -13.52
N TRP A 387 8.39 3.00 -13.58
CA TRP A 387 9.54 2.82 -14.46
C TRP A 387 10.84 2.69 -13.67
N LEU A 388 11.75 1.87 -14.20
CA LEU A 388 13.16 2.06 -13.89
C LEU A 388 13.64 3.33 -14.58
N TRP A 389 14.27 4.23 -13.82
CA TRP A 389 14.70 5.54 -14.30
C TRP A 389 15.58 5.44 -15.56
N GLN A 390 16.50 4.48 -15.59
CA GLN A 390 17.37 4.23 -16.74
C GLN A 390 16.58 3.83 -17.99
N THR A 391 15.56 2.98 -17.84
CA THR A 391 14.75 2.53 -18.98
C THR A 391 13.81 3.62 -19.48
N LEU A 392 13.31 4.47 -18.58
CA LEU A 392 12.56 5.67 -18.93
C LEU A 392 13.42 6.62 -19.79
N LEU A 393 14.68 6.87 -19.39
CA LEU A 393 15.59 7.74 -20.12
C LEU A 393 16.08 7.16 -21.45
N ALA A 394 16.23 5.84 -21.55
CA ALA A 394 16.72 5.13 -22.74
C ALA A 394 15.76 5.23 -23.94
N ARG A 395 14.53 5.70 -23.73
CA ARG A 395 13.51 5.82 -24.77
C ARG A 395 14.01 6.70 -25.93
N SER A 396 13.91 6.16 -27.14
CA SER A 396 14.10 6.93 -28.37
C SER A 396 12.90 7.86 -28.54
N PRO A 397 13.10 9.18 -28.71
CA PRO A 397 11.99 10.02 -29.10
C PRO A 397 11.50 9.54 -30.48
N GLU A 398 10.25 9.06 -30.55
CA GLU A 398 9.57 9.01 -31.84
C GLU A 398 9.62 10.41 -32.43
N THR A 399 10.00 10.49 -33.70
CA THR A 399 10.38 11.65 -34.51
C THR A 399 9.52 12.89 -34.29
N THR A 400 9.66 13.51 -33.13
CA THR A 400 9.15 14.82 -32.80
C THR A 400 10.42 15.62 -32.64
N SER A 401 10.69 16.53 -33.58
CA SER A 401 11.83 17.43 -33.45
C SER A 401 11.80 18.04 -32.04
N CYS A 402 12.97 18.29 -31.44
CA CYS A 402 13.06 19.12 -30.25
C CYS A 402 12.47 20.49 -30.58
N VAL A 403 11.14 20.64 -30.48
CA VAL A 403 10.49 21.93 -30.55
C VAL A 403 10.90 22.59 -29.25
N LEU A 404 11.92 23.44 -29.33
CA LEU A 404 12.26 24.38 -28.28
C LEU A 404 10.98 25.13 -27.94
N ARG A 405 10.33 24.76 -26.84
CA ARG A 405 9.25 25.59 -26.31
C ARG A 405 9.93 26.87 -25.85
N ASN A 406 9.51 28.01 -26.39
CA ASN A 406 9.83 29.34 -25.85
C ASN A 406 9.15 29.54 -24.49
N SER A 407 9.39 28.63 -23.56
CA SER A 407 9.02 28.73 -22.16
C SER A 407 10.16 29.47 -21.47
N ALA A 408 9.86 30.55 -20.74
CA ALA A 408 10.87 31.26 -19.97
C ALA A 408 11.61 30.27 -19.05
N SER A 409 12.92 30.16 -19.22
CA SER A 409 13.78 29.41 -18.30
C SER A 409 13.58 29.95 -16.90
N SER A 410 13.26 29.07 -15.95
CA SER A 410 13.04 29.45 -14.56
C SER A 410 13.89 28.61 -13.63
N PHE A 411 14.70 29.29 -12.84
CA PHE A 411 15.58 28.74 -11.81
C PHE A 411 15.11 29.20 -10.45
N ARG A 412 15.09 28.31 -9.46
CA ARG A 412 14.71 28.63 -8.08
C ARG A 412 15.74 28.13 -7.09
N CYS A 413 15.97 28.89 -6.02
CA CYS A 413 16.73 28.43 -4.86
C CYS A 413 15.83 28.47 -3.63
N GLY A 414 15.60 27.30 -3.01
CA GLY A 414 14.75 27.14 -1.83
C GLY A 414 15.29 27.84 -0.59
N SER A 415 16.62 27.98 -0.47
CA SER A 415 17.28 28.61 0.69
C SER A 415 16.99 30.11 0.80
N TYR A 416 16.73 30.80 -0.32
CA TYR A 416 16.56 32.26 -0.34
C TYR A 416 15.39 32.79 -1.18
N ASN A 417 14.43 31.94 -1.57
CA ASN A 417 13.30 32.32 -2.44
C ASN A 417 13.77 33.11 -3.69
N PHE A 418 14.95 32.75 -4.22
CA PHE A 418 15.52 33.36 -5.40
C PHE A 418 14.82 32.83 -6.65
N THR A 419 14.58 33.70 -7.62
CA THR A 419 14.11 33.33 -8.97
C THR A 419 15.06 33.92 -10.00
N GLY A 420 15.64 33.06 -10.84
CA GLY A 420 16.52 33.45 -11.94
C GLY A 420 15.91 33.09 -13.28
N LEU A 421 16.19 33.88 -14.31
CA LEU A 421 15.74 33.63 -15.68
C LEU A 421 16.81 32.99 -16.56
N SER A 422 18.07 32.92 -16.09
CA SER A 422 19.18 32.35 -16.84
C SER A 422 20.07 31.48 -15.95
N VAL A 423 20.80 30.54 -16.56
CA VAL A 423 21.80 29.71 -15.86
C VAL A 423 22.91 30.59 -15.29
N THR A 424 23.32 31.63 -16.01
CA THR A 424 24.39 32.53 -15.54
C THR A 424 23.98 33.28 -14.28
N ASP A 425 22.72 33.73 -14.17
CA ASP A 425 22.20 34.34 -12.93
C ASP A 425 22.14 33.35 -11.78
N PHE A 426 21.75 32.11 -12.07
CA PHE A 426 21.65 31.06 -11.08
C PHE A 426 23.02 30.59 -10.57
N THR A 427 23.99 30.35 -11.45
CA THR A 427 25.37 30.02 -11.07
C THR A 427 26.04 31.17 -10.32
N ARG A 428 25.79 32.42 -10.72
CA ARG A 428 26.28 33.60 -9.99
C ARG A 428 25.66 33.70 -8.59
N HIS A 429 24.39 33.31 -8.42
CA HIS A 429 23.75 33.24 -7.11
C HIS A 429 24.47 32.27 -6.17
N PHE A 430 24.86 31.08 -6.64
CA PHE A 430 25.64 30.13 -5.83
C PHE A 430 26.99 30.71 -5.39
N SER A 431 27.64 31.49 -6.24
CA SER A 431 28.90 32.16 -5.89
C SER A 431 28.74 33.32 -4.90
N SER A 432 27.51 33.72 -4.57
CA SER A 432 27.26 34.88 -3.70
C SER A 432 27.47 34.54 -2.22
N GLU A 433 28.05 35.50 -1.49
CA GLU A 433 28.24 35.41 -0.03
C GLU A 433 26.95 35.16 0.74
N LYS A 434 25.80 35.56 0.20
CA LYS A 434 24.50 35.28 0.81
C LYS A 434 24.18 33.78 0.77
N HIS A 435 24.51 33.09 -0.32
CA HIS A 435 24.28 31.65 -0.44
C HIS A 435 25.22 30.86 0.48
N LYS A 436 26.52 31.20 0.48
CA LYS A 436 27.55 30.51 1.28
C LYS A 436 27.39 30.62 2.80
N LYS A 437 26.73 31.65 3.32
CA LYS A 437 26.64 31.94 4.78
C LYS A 437 25.58 31.14 5.55
N GLN A 438 24.82 30.24 4.91
CA GLN A 438 23.72 29.49 5.58
C GLN A 438 23.73 27.98 5.33
N GLU A 439 24.71 27.45 4.60
CA GLU A 439 24.97 26.02 4.70
C GLU A 439 25.66 25.77 6.05
N PRO A 440 25.19 24.83 6.89
CA PRO A 440 25.98 24.44 8.03
C PRO A 440 27.31 23.91 7.49
N GLU A 441 28.42 24.52 7.92
CA GLU A 441 29.73 23.89 7.78
C GLU A 441 29.63 22.54 8.50
N ASP A 442 29.55 21.44 7.76
CA ASP A 442 29.88 20.11 8.29
C ASP A 442 31.39 20.12 8.54
N SER A 443 31.79 20.72 9.66
CA SER A 443 33.15 20.62 10.17
C SER A 443 33.33 19.25 10.81
N ASP A 444 34.02 18.41 10.08
CA ASP A 444 34.81 17.27 10.52
C ASP A 444 35.61 17.65 11.79
N GLU A 445 35.10 17.31 12.99
CA GLU A 445 35.90 17.30 14.22
C GLU A 445 36.06 15.85 14.65
N GLY A 446 37.31 15.41 14.57
CA GLY A 446 37.75 14.05 14.83
C GLY A 446 37.43 13.57 16.23
N GLU A 447 37.18 12.27 16.29
CA GLU A 447 37.27 11.47 17.51
C GLU A 447 38.65 11.65 18.13
N ASP A 448 38.71 12.31 19.28
CA ASP A 448 39.71 12.07 20.33
C ASP A 448 39.25 12.76 21.62
N SER A 449 38.71 11.98 22.55
CA SER A 449 39.13 12.04 23.95
C SER A 449 38.37 11.03 24.80
N ASP A 450 39.13 10.06 25.31
CA ASP A 450 38.84 9.32 26.53
C ASP A 450 38.41 10.25 27.67
N SER A 451 37.37 9.86 28.41
CA SER A 451 37.42 9.94 29.87
C SER A 451 36.28 9.10 30.47
N ASP A 452 36.68 8.00 31.10
CA ASP A 452 35.95 7.33 32.17
C ASP A 452 35.44 8.34 33.21
N ASN A 453 34.19 8.21 33.67
CA ASN A 453 33.89 7.72 35.03
C ASN A 453 32.43 7.96 35.45
N ASP A 454 31.97 6.98 36.24
CA ASP A 454 30.96 7.03 37.30
C ASP A 454 29.48 6.76 36.97
N GLU A 455 29.15 5.46 37.06
CA GLU A 455 27.94 4.97 37.73
C GLU A 455 27.93 5.42 39.20
N GLU A 456 26.84 6.04 39.71
CA GLU A 456 26.23 5.57 40.96
C GLU A 456 24.76 6.00 41.15
N SER A 457 24.05 5.06 41.77
CA SER A 457 22.64 4.86 42.07
C SER A 457 21.72 5.98 42.64
N MET A 458 20.46 5.90 42.16
CA MET A 458 19.16 5.87 42.86
C MET A 458 18.91 6.50 44.26
N ALA A 459 17.79 7.26 44.29
CA ALA A 459 16.61 7.14 45.18
C ALA A 459 16.38 8.11 46.38
N LYS A 460 15.21 8.76 46.27
CA LYS A 460 14.13 9.05 47.27
C LYS A 460 14.52 9.83 48.54
N ALA A 461 14.04 11.07 48.69
CA ALA A 461 12.72 11.44 49.22
C ALA A 461 12.45 10.96 50.67
N SER A 462 12.30 11.90 51.62
CA SER A 462 11.15 12.02 52.54
C SER A 462 11.29 13.22 53.49
N PHE A 463 10.14 13.85 53.72
CA PHE A 463 9.76 14.83 54.73
C PHE A 463 10.24 14.50 56.16
N ASN A 464 10.41 15.54 57.00
CA ASN A 464 9.62 15.61 58.23
C ASN A 464 9.49 17.02 58.81
N CYS A 465 8.29 17.27 59.35
CA CYS A 465 7.84 18.46 60.05
C CYS A 465 8.44 18.57 61.47
N ASP A 466 8.28 19.79 61.99
CA ASP A 466 8.50 20.30 63.34
C ASP A 466 8.10 19.37 64.50
N ALA A 467 8.82 19.46 65.63
CA ALA A 467 8.42 20.33 66.75
C ALA A 467 9.32 20.12 67.98
N SER A 468 9.93 21.20 68.45
CA SER A 468 9.88 21.69 69.85
C SER A 468 10.27 23.15 69.88
#